data_AF-A0A372QT92-F1
#
_entry.id   AF-A0A372QT92-F1
#
_cell.length_a   1.000
_cell.length_b   1.000
_cell.length_c   1.000
_cell.angle_alpha   90.00
_cell.angle_beta   90.00
_cell.angle_gamma   90.00
#
_symmetry.space_group_name_H-M   'P 1'
#
loop_
_entity.id
_entity.type
_entity.pdbx_description
1 polymer ?
#
loop_
_entity_poly.entity_id
_entity_poly.type
_entity_poly.pdbx_seq_one_letter_code
_entity_poly.pdbx_strand_id
1 'polypeptide(L)'
;MTSSNTIEIFFPESECTTSVYDDFYESEVDDDKYYETDIKPVLPSKDTIDVVTNVNTQYTKPLITKPLVNIFSHTNKEFSFLISFEKFHVTKSHRTGFNKIYKFRCSKSFFFEIVDQLPDTNEIHLKIYTNDYHMSSTPIRYCSTSRLPNCRFQISKCLTHFFSSQRVIPKRIQDKYFNMLRKKLLDRITFIKSRGQNKSQHNHMTKTFFNFSYKKYRFHFGIYKACSHPAHTLRGINISPLCTVPSPFIITNEHKACIDHFNKLAFYHTICQEILKI
;
A
#
# COMPACT_ATOMS: atom_id res chain seq x y z
N MET A 1 3.36 -66.58 20.16
CA MET A 1 2.63 -65.75 21.14
C MET A 1 3.66 -64.92 21.88
N THR A 2 3.71 -63.60 21.60
CA THR A 2 4.39 -62.52 22.37
C THR A 2 4.28 -61.26 21.49
N SER A 3 3.15 -60.57 21.55
CA SER A 3 2.93 -59.32 22.32
C SER A 3 3.55 -58.09 21.65
N SER A 4 2.71 -57.42 20.86
CA SER A 4 2.90 -56.08 20.32
C SER A 4 2.99 -55.05 21.44
N ASN A 5 4.04 -54.23 21.46
CA ASN A 5 4.10 -53.01 22.26
C ASN A 5 3.84 -51.81 21.34
N THR A 6 2.59 -51.36 21.31
CA THR A 6 2.19 -50.08 20.72
C THR A 6 2.35 -49.02 21.82
N ILE A 7 3.22 -48.03 21.60
CA ILE A 7 3.35 -46.87 22.48
C ILE A 7 2.26 -45.87 22.07
N GLU A 8 1.22 -45.75 22.88
CA GLU A 8 0.26 -44.63 22.78
C GLU A 8 0.89 -43.37 23.40
N ILE A 9 1.13 -42.36 22.57
CA ILE A 9 1.57 -41.04 23.03
C ILE A 9 0.31 -40.20 23.27
N PHE A 10 -0.02 -40.02 24.54
CA PHE A 10 -1.12 -39.21 25.03
C PHE A 10 -0.78 -37.72 24.86
N PHE A 11 -1.53 -36.99 24.03
CA PHE A 11 -1.48 -35.53 23.96
C PHE A 11 -2.52 -34.95 24.92
N PRO A 12 -2.15 -34.13 25.93
CA PRO A 12 -3.14 -33.46 26.76
C PRO A 12 -3.81 -32.36 25.95
N GLU A 13 -5.13 -32.43 25.86
CA GLU A 13 -6.00 -31.36 25.36
C GLU A 13 -5.87 -30.15 26.29
N SER A 14 -5.13 -29.11 25.85
CA SER A 14 -5.13 -27.83 26.55
C SER A 14 -6.32 -27.00 26.10
N GLU A 15 -7.25 -26.78 27.02
CA GLU A 15 -8.45 -25.97 26.90
C GLU A 15 -8.12 -24.56 26.36
N CYS A 16 -8.79 -24.22 25.26
CA CYS A 16 -8.74 -22.91 24.64
C CYS A 16 -9.56 -21.91 25.48
N THR A 17 -8.89 -21.05 26.24
CA THR A 17 -9.56 -19.93 26.91
C THR A 17 -9.81 -18.80 25.91
N THR A 18 -11.09 -18.66 25.56
CA THR A 18 -11.71 -17.54 24.85
C THR A 18 -11.25 -16.18 25.39
N SER A 19 -10.51 -15.41 24.60
CA SER A 19 -10.32 -13.98 24.84
C SER A 19 -11.02 -13.15 23.77
N VAL A 20 -12.20 -12.67 24.16
CA VAL A 20 -12.97 -11.50 23.70
C VAL A 20 -12.41 -10.78 22.46
N TYR A 21 -13.15 -10.92 21.35
CA TYR A 21 -13.02 -10.06 20.19
C TYR A 21 -13.53 -8.66 20.55
N ASP A 22 -12.65 -7.67 20.63
CA ASP A 22 -13.04 -6.27 20.44
C ASP A 22 -13.25 -6.05 18.94
N ASP A 23 -14.48 -6.29 18.51
CA ASP A 23 -15.00 -5.88 17.21
C ASP A 23 -15.02 -4.35 17.14
N PHE A 24 -13.95 -3.75 16.62
CA PHE A 24 -14.07 -2.44 15.99
C PHE A 24 -14.92 -2.64 14.73
N TYR A 25 -16.20 -2.28 14.86
CA TYR A 25 -17.21 -2.20 13.81
C TYR A 25 -16.65 -1.40 12.62
N GLU A 26 -16.01 -2.06 11.65
CA GLU A 26 -15.85 -1.50 10.31
C GLU A 26 -17.25 -1.56 9.70
N SER A 27 -17.94 -0.42 9.68
CA SER A 27 -19.20 -0.27 8.95
C SER A 27 -19.00 -0.69 7.50
N GLU A 28 -19.52 -1.87 7.16
CA GLU A 28 -19.81 -2.26 5.79
C GLU A 28 -20.93 -1.34 5.31
N VAL A 29 -20.58 -0.28 4.59
CA VAL A 29 -21.58 0.50 3.84
C VAL A 29 -21.93 -0.33 2.61
N ASP A 30 -22.95 -1.17 2.74
CA ASP A 30 -23.71 -1.72 1.61
C ASP A 30 -24.51 -0.59 0.96
N ASP A 31 -23.91 0.05 -0.05
CA ASP A 31 -24.49 1.20 -0.77
C ASP A 31 -25.13 0.77 -2.11
N ASP A 32 -25.80 -0.39 -2.11
CA ASP A 32 -26.51 -0.95 -3.27
C ASP A 32 -27.92 -0.36 -3.46
N LYS A 33 -28.22 0.80 -2.87
CA LYS A 33 -29.50 1.51 -3.07
C LYS A 33 -29.30 3.01 -3.23
N TYR A 34 -28.88 3.44 -4.42
CA TYR A 34 -29.27 4.76 -4.91
C TYR A 34 -29.53 4.71 -6.41
N TYR A 35 -30.75 5.11 -6.75
CA TYR A 35 -31.34 5.13 -8.07
C TYR A 35 -30.56 6.02 -9.05
N GLU A 36 -30.57 5.54 -10.28
CA GLU A 36 -30.18 6.20 -11.51
C GLU A 36 -31.11 7.41 -11.74
N THR A 37 -30.56 8.62 -11.71
CA THR A 37 -31.22 9.81 -12.28
C THR A 37 -30.29 10.44 -13.31
N ASP A 38 -30.77 10.40 -14.55
CA ASP A 38 -30.16 11.01 -15.71
C ASP A 38 -30.06 12.53 -15.54
N ILE A 39 -28.83 13.06 -15.52
CA ILE A 39 -28.57 14.48 -15.69
C ILE A 39 -27.98 14.69 -17.09
N LYS A 40 -28.79 15.28 -17.97
CA LYS A 40 -28.37 15.73 -19.32
C LYS A 40 -27.35 16.88 -19.21
N PRO A 41 -26.37 16.99 -20.13
CA PRO A 41 -25.41 18.09 -20.13
C PRO A 41 -26.07 19.40 -20.58
N VAL A 42 -25.82 20.48 -19.84
CA VAL A 42 -26.13 21.86 -20.23
C VAL A 42 -25.02 22.37 -21.17
N LEU A 43 -25.44 22.93 -22.31
CA LEU A 43 -24.60 23.53 -23.35
C LEU A 43 -24.13 24.94 -22.92
N PRO A 44 -22.90 25.38 -23.21
CA PRO A 44 -22.46 26.73 -22.90
C PRO A 44 -22.95 27.75 -23.95
N SER A 45 -23.58 28.81 -23.47
CA SER A 45 -23.96 30.00 -24.24
C SER A 45 -22.73 30.81 -24.64
N LYS A 46 -22.67 31.18 -25.93
CA LYS A 46 -21.78 32.22 -26.47
C LYS A 46 -22.37 33.58 -26.12
N ASP A 47 -21.53 34.55 -25.80
CA ASP A 47 -21.76 35.95 -26.20
C ASP A 47 -20.45 36.75 -26.27
N THR A 48 -20.27 37.29 -27.48
CA THR A 48 -19.68 38.55 -27.95
C THR A 48 -18.30 39.09 -27.54
N ILE A 49 -17.59 39.36 -28.63
CA ILE A 49 -16.41 40.16 -28.93
C ILE A 49 -16.63 41.63 -28.57
N ASP A 50 -15.59 42.33 -28.11
CA ASP A 50 -15.35 43.73 -28.48
C ASP A 50 -13.86 43.99 -28.73
N VAL A 51 -13.60 44.45 -29.96
CA VAL A 51 -12.32 44.91 -30.49
C VAL A 51 -12.35 46.44 -30.43
N VAL A 52 -11.35 47.07 -29.79
CA VAL A 52 -11.03 48.48 -30.07
C VAL A 52 -9.52 48.64 -30.22
N THR A 53 -9.15 49.03 -31.44
CA THR A 53 -7.86 49.49 -31.94
C THR A 53 -7.58 50.96 -31.54
N ASN A 54 -6.31 51.31 -31.29
CA ASN A 54 -5.58 52.42 -31.99
C ASN A 54 -4.21 52.70 -31.34
N VAL A 55 -3.09 52.52 -32.06
CA VAL A 55 -2.31 53.46 -32.91
C VAL A 55 -1.24 54.28 -32.17
N ASN A 56 0.01 53.94 -32.52
CA ASN A 56 1.31 54.63 -32.48
C ASN A 56 1.46 56.07 -31.95
N THR A 57 2.57 56.29 -31.23
CA THR A 57 3.51 57.38 -31.55
C THR A 57 4.93 57.08 -31.02
N GLN A 58 5.92 57.28 -31.90
CA GLN A 58 7.36 57.25 -31.62
C GLN A 58 7.77 58.55 -30.90
N TYR A 59 8.78 58.54 -30.02
CA TYR A 59 9.88 59.53 -29.94
C TYR A 59 10.90 59.17 -28.83
N THR A 60 12.17 59.07 -29.24
CA THR A 60 13.44 59.38 -28.53
C THR A 60 13.82 58.72 -27.18
N LYS A 61 14.93 57.95 -27.23
CA LYS A 61 15.76 57.46 -26.10
C LYS A 61 16.37 58.60 -25.28
N PRO A 62 16.58 58.40 -23.97
CA PRO A 62 17.95 58.45 -23.46
C PRO A 62 18.37 57.17 -22.73
N LEU A 63 19.67 56.89 -22.85
CA LEU A 63 20.40 55.79 -22.26
C LEU A 63 20.42 55.92 -20.73
N ILE A 64 19.65 55.07 -20.04
CA ILE A 64 19.82 54.83 -18.59
C ILE A 64 20.08 53.34 -18.40
N THR A 65 21.31 53.05 -18.01
CA THR A 65 21.85 51.73 -17.70
C THR A 65 21.02 51.09 -16.58
N LYS A 66 20.14 50.16 -16.93
CA LYS A 66 19.46 49.33 -15.94
C LYS A 66 20.46 48.30 -15.40
N PRO A 67 20.52 48.08 -14.08
CA PRO A 67 21.30 46.97 -13.54
C PRO A 67 20.77 45.66 -14.14
N LEU A 68 21.71 44.81 -14.53
CA LEU A 68 21.47 43.45 -15.01
C LEU A 68 20.58 42.75 -13.99
N VAL A 69 19.27 42.69 -14.27
CA VAL A 69 18.38 41.79 -13.55
C VAL A 69 18.89 40.42 -13.90
N ASN A 70 19.60 39.82 -12.94
CA ASN A 70 20.02 38.45 -12.96
C ASN A 70 18.72 37.64 -13.07
N ILE A 71 18.34 37.29 -14.30
CA ILE A 71 17.35 36.26 -14.57
C ILE A 71 18.04 35.00 -14.05
N PHE A 72 17.87 34.75 -12.76
CA PHE A 72 18.06 33.45 -12.18
C PHE A 72 17.08 32.58 -12.96
N SER A 73 17.56 31.94 -14.01
CA SER A 73 16.86 30.82 -14.61
C SER A 73 16.71 29.83 -13.46
N HIS A 74 15.55 29.85 -12.81
CA HIS A 74 15.08 28.72 -12.05
C HIS A 74 14.99 27.59 -13.07
N THR A 75 16.10 26.87 -13.25
CA THR A 75 16.07 25.54 -13.82
C THR A 75 15.18 24.78 -12.86
N ASN A 76 13.88 24.69 -13.16
CA ASN A 76 12.96 23.85 -12.44
C ASN A 76 13.52 22.44 -12.58
N LYS A 77 14.28 21.99 -11.58
CA LYS A 77 14.84 20.64 -11.55
C LYS A 77 13.64 19.71 -11.49
N GLU A 78 13.27 19.15 -12.62
CA GLU A 78 12.21 18.16 -12.72
C GLU A 78 12.75 16.85 -12.17
N PHE A 79 12.20 16.41 -11.04
CA PHE A 79 12.55 15.12 -10.47
C PHE A 79 11.62 14.07 -11.08
N SER A 80 12.11 12.84 -11.22
CA SER A 80 11.27 11.73 -11.66
C SER A 80 11.55 10.49 -10.84
N PHE A 81 10.56 9.60 -10.81
CA PHE A 81 10.64 8.32 -10.11
C PHE A 81 9.82 7.28 -10.86
N LEU A 82 10.12 6.01 -10.60
CA LEU A 82 9.47 4.87 -11.25
C LEU A 82 8.41 4.26 -10.34
N ILE A 83 7.34 3.74 -10.94
CA ILE A 83 6.39 2.86 -10.28
C ILE A 83 6.21 1.60 -11.12
N SER A 84 6.24 0.43 -10.49
CA SER A 84 5.93 -0.84 -11.15
C SER A 84 5.17 -1.79 -10.23
N PHE A 85 4.57 -2.82 -10.81
CA PHE A 85 4.04 -3.95 -10.03
C PHE A 85 5.11 -5.00 -9.78
N GLU A 86 5.17 -5.48 -8.53
CA GLU A 86 6.01 -6.61 -8.13
C GLU A 86 5.13 -7.77 -7.69
N LYS A 87 5.39 -8.97 -8.22
CA LYS A 87 4.57 -10.15 -7.91
C LYS A 87 5.12 -10.82 -6.66
N PHE A 88 4.27 -11.10 -5.69
CA PHE A 88 4.65 -11.94 -4.54
C PHE A 88 4.03 -13.32 -4.66
N HIS A 89 4.79 -14.32 -4.21
CA HIS A 89 4.33 -15.71 -4.26
C HIS A 89 3.16 -15.93 -3.31
N VAL A 90 2.18 -16.70 -3.76
CA VAL A 90 1.02 -17.10 -2.98
C VAL A 90 1.26 -18.48 -2.43
N THR A 91 1.35 -18.58 -1.11
CA THR A 91 1.63 -19.84 -0.42
C THR A 91 0.33 -20.66 -0.29
N LYS A 92 0.45 -21.99 -0.12
CA LYS A 92 -0.71 -22.89 0.08
C LYS A 92 -1.21 -22.76 1.52
N SER A 93 -1.80 -21.62 1.82
CA SER A 93 -2.12 -21.22 3.18
C SER A 93 -3.58 -21.50 3.52
N HIS A 94 -3.89 -21.68 4.81
CA HIS A 94 -5.29 -21.67 5.28
C HIS A 94 -5.90 -20.29 5.02
N ARG A 95 -7.11 -20.28 4.45
CA ARG A 95 -7.66 -19.18 3.62
C ARG A 95 -8.65 -18.27 4.36
N THR A 96 -8.44 -18.06 5.65
CA THR A 96 -9.36 -17.34 6.55
C THR A 96 -8.70 -16.13 7.22
N GLY A 97 -9.52 -15.25 7.81
CA GLY A 97 -9.05 -14.08 8.54
C GLY A 97 -8.15 -13.15 7.71
N PHE A 98 -7.00 -12.81 8.26
CA PHE A 98 -6.03 -11.91 7.61
C PHE A 98 -5.24 -12.58 6.48
N ASN A 99 -5.21 -13.90 6.38
CA ASN A 99 -4.52 -14.65 5.32
C ASN A 99 -5.24 -14.59 3.97
N LYS A 100 -6.44 -14.00 3.93
CA LYS A 100 -7.20 -13.80 2.69
C LYS A 100 -6.44 -12.98 1.63
N ILE A 101 -5.45 -12.19 2.03
CA ILE A 101 -4.61 -11.39 1.13
C ILE A 101 -3.76 -12.24 0.18
N TYR A 102 -3.53 -13.51 0.52
CA TYR A 102 -2.77 -14.43 -0.33
C TYR A 102 -3.66 -15.11 -1.37
N LYS A 103 -4.99 -15.00 -1.34
CA LYS A 103 -5.85 -15.63 -2.35
C LYS A 103 -5.68 -14.96 -3.72
N PHE A 104 -5.18 -15.68 -4.74
CA PHE A 104 -5.00 -15.12 -6.10
C PHE A 104 -6.22 -15.25 -7.03
N ARG A 105 -7.13 -16.20 -6.74
CA ARG A 105 -8.24 -16.56 -7.64
C ARG A 105 -9.41 -15.59 -7.58
N CYS A 106 -9.88 -15.27 -6.38
CA CYS A 106 -11.16 -14.56 -6.17
C CYS A 106 -11.00 -13.13 -5.66
N SER A 107 -9.81 -12.76 -5.19
CA SER A 107 -9.48 -11.40 -4.76
C SER A 107 -8.08 -11.04 -5.22
N LYS A 108 -7.84 -9.74 -5.41
CA LYS A 108 -6.54 -9.22 -5.83
C LYS A 108 -6.01 -8.30 -4.74
N SER A 109 -4.78 -8.51 -4.35
CA SER A 109 -4.10 -7.71 -3.33
C SER A 109 -3.16 -6.72 -4.00
N PHE A 110 -3.14 -5.49 -3.51
CA PHE A 110 -2.20 -4.46 -3.92
C PHE A 110 -1.66 -3.77 -2.68
N PHE A 111 -0.38 -4.02 -2.40
CA PHE A 111 0.33 -3.44 -1.26
C PHE A 111 1.29 -2.36 -1.75
N PHE A 112 1.08 -1.15 -1.27
CA PHE A 112 1.80 0.04 -1.69
C PHE A 112 3.07 0.21 -0.86
N GLU A 113 4.22 0.18 -1.53
CA GLU A 113 5.49 0.58 -0.92
C GLU A 113 5.57 2.11 -0.80
N ILE A 114 6.15 2.57 0.31
CA ILE A 114 6.36 3.98 0.61
C ILE A 114 7.81 4.16 1.01
N VAL A 115 8.45 5.16 0.42
CA VAL A 115 9.86 5.47 0.64
C VAL A 115 9.93 6.76 1.47
N ASP A 116 10.49 6.65 2.67
CA ASP A 116 10.64 7.77 3.62
C ASP A 116 12.07 8.36 3.62
N GLN A 117 13.02 7.71 2.92
CA GLN A 117 14.42 8.11 2.84
C GLN A 117 14.89 8.05 1.39
N LEU A 118 15.79 8.94 0.99
CA LEU A 118 16.39 8.86 -0.33
C LEU A 118 17.28 7.60 -0.38
N PRO A 119 17.06 6.68 -1.33
CA PRO A 119 17.97 5.57 -1.49
C PRO A 119 19.35 6.09 -1.90
N ASP A 120 20.39 5.31 -1.62
CA ASP A 120 21.76 5.61 -2.09
C ASP A 120 21.82 5.65 -3.63
N THR A 121 20.85 5.00 -4.28
CA THR A 121 20.59 5.12 -5.72
C THR A 121 19.90 6.44 -6.03
N ASN A 122 20.37 7.18 -7.04
CA ASN A 122 19.83 8.48 -7.40
C ASN A 122 18.36 8.48 -7.88
N GLU A 123 17.74 7.32 -8.05
CA GLU A 123 16.36 7.17 -8.53
C GLU A 123 15.49 6.45 -7.50
N ILE A 124 14.31 7.01 -7.22
CA ILE A 124 13.27 6.36 -6.41
C ILE A 124 12.50 5.40 -7.32
N HIS A 125 12.32 4.16 -6.86
CA HIS A 125 11.47 3.17 -7.53
C HIS A 125 10.47 2.60 -6.53
N LEU A 126 9.21 3.01 -6.63
CA LEU A 126 8.13 2.50 -5.78
C LEU A 126 7.55 1.22 -6.39
N LYS A 127 7.30 0.21 -5.55
CA LYS A 127 6.65 -1.03 -5.98
C LYS A 127 5.24 -1.14 -5.43
N ILE A 128 4.34 -1.65 -6.26
CA ILE A 128 3.02 -2.13 -5.83
C ILE A 128 3.05 -3.65 -5.84
N TYR A 129 3.13 -4.25 -4.66
CA TYR A 129 3.20 -5.69 -4.51
C TYR A 129 1.82 -6.31 -4.72
N THR A 130 1.71 -7.28 -5.64
CA THR A 130 0.44 -7.89 -6.00
C THR A 130 0.53 -9.41 -6.13
N ASN A 131 -0.60 -10.06 -5.87
CA ASN A 131 -0.80 -11.48 -6.16
C ASN A 131 -1.45 -11.69 -7.54
N ASP A 132 -1.68 -10.63 -8.31
CA ASP A 132 -2.24 -10.71 -9.65
C ASP A 132 -1.14 -10.87 -10.70
N TYR A 133 -0.98 -12.10 -11.19
CA TYR A 133 0.07 -12.43 -12.16
C TYR A 133 -0.13 -11.79 -13.53
N HIS A 134 -1.33 -11.27 -13.81
CA HIS A 134 -1.62 -10.55 -15.05
C HIS A 134 -1.13 -9.09 -15.05
N MET A 135 -0.68 -8.56 -13.91
CA MET A 135 -0.16 -7.21 -13.83
C MET A 135 1.25 -7.13 -14.45
N SER A 136 1.46 -6.15 -15.32
CA SER A 136 2.76 -5.91 -15.96
C SER A 136 3.78 -5.40 -14.94
N SER A 137 4.99 -5.92 -14.97
CA SER A 137 6.08 -5.44 -14.12
C SER A 137 6.92 -4.35 -14.78
N THR A 138 6.53 -3.89 -15.98
CA THR A 138 7.22 -2.80 -16.67
C THR A 138 7.08 -1.50 -15.88
N PRO A 139 8.19 -0.84 -15.51
CA PRO A 139 8.15 0.41 -14.76
C PRO A 139 7.63 1.57 -15.62
N ILE A 140 6.84 2.45 -15.00
CA ILE A 140 6.36 3.70 -15.60
C ILE A 140 6.96 4.88 -14.84
N ARG A 141 7.44 5.88 -15.59
CA ARG A 141 8.03 7.10 -15.05
C ARG A 141 6.96 8.13 -14.70
N TYR A 142 7.10 8.76 -13.54
CA TYR A 142 6.28 9.86 -13.07
C TYR A 142 7.15 11.04 -12.67
N CYS A 143 6.66 12.25 -12.94
CA CYS A 143 7.34 13.49 -12.58
C CYS A 143 6.93 13.97 -11.17
N SER A 144 7.86 14.67 -10.52
CA SER A 144 7.76 15.23 -9.18
C SER A 144 8.46 16.59 -9.15
N THR A 145 7.92 17.51 -8.35
CA THR A 145 8.56 18.79 -8.03
C THR A 145 9.59 18.66 -6.89
N SER A 146 9.64 17.51 -6.21
CA SER A 146 10.58 17.21 -5.13
C SER A 146 11.42 15.97 -5.44
N ARG A 147 12.69 15.98 -5.01
CA ARG A 147 13.57 14.82 -5.08
C ARG A 147 13.02 13.62 -4.30
N LEU A 148 12.44 13.87 -3.13
CA LEU A 148 11.71 12.88 -2.34
C LEU A 148 10.25 13.32 -2.23
N PRO A 149 9.36 12.72 -3.05
CA PRO A 149 7.93 12.88 -2.89
C PRO A 149 7.43 12.60 -1.47
N ASN A 150 6.52 13.41 -0.94
CA ASN A 150 5.85 13.07 0.33
C ASN A 150 4.92 11.85 0.17
N CYS A 151 4.61 11.16 1.28
CA CYS A 151 3.81 9.92 1.25
C CYS A 151 2.43 10.11 0.58
N ARG A 152 1.77 11.27 0.77
CA ARG A 152 0.48 11.58 0.12
C ARG A 152 0.60 11.64 -1.40
N PHE A 153 1.69 12.19 -1.92
CA PHE A 153 1.95 12.23 -3.35
C PHE A 153 2.33 10.84 -3.88
N GLN A 154 3.18 10.10 -3.16
CA GLN A 154 3.51 8.71 -3.50
C GLN A 154 2.24 7.86 -3.61
N ILE A 155 1.37 7.87 -2.60
CA ILE A 155 0.08 7.16 -2.62
C ILE A 155 -0.80 7.61 -3.79
N SER A 156 -0.89 8.92 -4.05
CA SER A 156 -1.66 9.43 -5.20
C SER A 156 -1.15 8.82 -6.52
N LYS A 157 0.16 8.82 -6.73
CA LYS A 157 0.76 8.32 -7.98
C LYS A 157 0.66 6.80 -8.09
N CYS A 158 0.83 6.06 -7.00
CA CYS A 158 0.62 4.61 -7.02
C CYS A 158 -0.85 4.25 -7.27
N LEU A 159 -1.82 5.01 -6.73
CA LEU A 159 -3.24 4.82 -7.06
C LEU A 159 -3.53 5.13 -8.52
N THR A 160 -2.93 6.18 -9.08
CA THR A 160 -3.04 6.47 -10.52
C THR A 160 -2.49 5.30 -11.35
N HIS A 161 -1.32 4.77 -10.99
CA HIS A 161 -0.72 3.61 -11.65
C HIS A 161 -1.63 2.38 -11.57
N PHE A 162 -2.13 2.06 -10.37
CA PHE A 162 -3.12 1.00 -10.15
C PHE A 162 -4.33 1.13 -11.08
N PHE A 163 -5.00 2.29 -11.04
CA PHE A 163 -6.23 2.53 -11.79
C PHE A 163 -6.03 2.54 -13.29
N SER A 164 -4.91 3.07 -13.79
CA SER A 164 -4.57 3.01 -15.22
C SER A 164 -4.39 1.58 -15.73
N SER A 165 -4.06 0.66 -14.83
CA SER A 165 -3.87 -0.76 -15.14
C SER A 165 -5.17 -1.57 -15.00
N GLN A 166 -6.24 -0.99 -14.43
CA GLN A 166 -7.49 -1.70 -14.20
C GLN A 166 -8.42 -1.61 -15.41
N ARG A 167 -8.73 -2.76 -16.02
CA ARG A 167 -9.75 -2.87 -17.07
C ARG A 167 -11.18 -2.96 -16.51
N VAL A 168 -11.32 -3.26 -15.22
CA VAL A 168 -12.61 -3.60 -14.59
C VAL A 168 -13.29 -2.42 -13.90
N ILE A 169 -12.59 -1.30 -13.71
CA ILE A 169 -13.10 -0.11 -13.01
C ILE A 169 -13.15 1.06 -14.01
N PRO A 170 -14.33 1.50 -14.46
CA PRO A 170 -14.46 2.64 -15.37
C PRO A 170 -13.93 3.94 -14.78
N LYS A 171 -13.42 4.85 -15.62
CA LYS A 171 -12.74 6.09 -15.19
C LYS A 171 -13.56 6.95 -14.20
N ARG A 172 -14.85 7.16 -14.47
CA ARG A 172 -15.77 7.90 -13.58
C ARG A 172 -15.81 7.31 -12.16
N ILE A 173 -15.73 5.99 -12.05
CA ILE A 173 -15.73 5.28 -10.76
C ILE A 173 -14.37 5.41 -10.07
N GLN A 174 -13.28 5.37 -10.83
CA GLN A 174 -11.94 5.63 -10.29
C GLN A 174 -11.90 7.00 -9.60
N ASP A 175 -12.41 8.04 -10.28
CA ASP A 175 -12.41 9.40 -9.77
C ASP A 175 -13.28 9.54 -8.50
N LYS A 176 -14.43 8.83 -8.44
CA LYS A 176 -15.29 8.74 -7.25
C LYS A 176 -14.54 8.20 -6.02
N TYR A 177 -13.80 7.09 -6.19
CA TYR A 177 -13.16 6.42 -5.05
C TYR A 177 -11.73 6.89 -4.76
N PHE A 178 -11.09 7.62 -5.68
CA PHE A 178 -9.68 7.99 -5.57
C PHE A 178 -9.33 8.65 -4.23
N ASN A 179 -10.12 9.66 -3.84
CA ASN A 179 -9.89 10.40 -2.60
C ASN A 179 -10.11 9.56 -1.35
N MET A 180 -11.15 8.72 -1.35
CA MET A 180 -11.46 7.81 -0.25
C MET A 180 -10.33 6.78 -0.06
N LEU A 181 -9.86 6.17 -1.15
CA LEU A 181 -8.78 5.19 -1.11
C LEU A 181 -7.47 5.81 -0.65
N ARG A 182 -7.14 7.01 -1.15
CA ARG A 182 -5.98 7.77 -0.71
C ARG A 182 -6.02 8.03 0.80
N LYS A 183 -7.17 8.47 1.32
CA LYS A 183 -7.36 8.70 2.76
C LYS A 183 -7.17 7.41 3.56
N LYS A 184 -7.87 6.33 3.18
CA LYS A 184 -7.76 5.03 3.87
C LYS A 184 -6.33 4.47 3.88
N LEU A 185 -5.56 4.66 2.80
CA LEU A 185 -4.16 4.27 2.75
C LEU A 185 -3.29 5.13 3.68
N LEU A 186 -3.48 6.45 3.72
CA LEU A 186 -2.77 7.34 4.63
C LEU A 186 -3.06 7.00 6.10
N ASP A 187 -4.34 6.80 6.45
CA ASP A 187 -4.73 6.38 7.79
C ASP A 187 -4.05 5.05 8.15
N ARG A 188 -3.95 4.13 7.19
CA ARG A 188 -3.29 2.84 7.39
C ARG A 188 -1.79 2.97 7.63
N ILE A 189 -1.09 3.91 6.97
CA ILE A 189 0.31 4.23 7.28
C ILE A 189 0.44 4.66 8.75
N THR A 190 -0.43 5.57 9.20
CA THR A 190 -0.43 6.07 10.58
C THR A 190 -0.69 4.95 11.59
N PHE A 191 -1.68 4.10 11.34
CA PHE A 191 -1.99 2.96 12.24
C PHE A 191 -0.86 1.96 12.33
N ILE A 192 -0.24 1.62 11.20
CA ILE A 192 0.89 0.69 11.16
C ILE A 192 2.08 1.27 11.93
N LYS A 193 2.43 2.54 11.68
CA LYS A 193 3.53 3.21 12.37
C LYS A 193 3.28 3.30 13.88
N SER A 194 2.08 3.73 14.28
CA SER A 194 1.70 3.82 15.68
C SER A 194 1.79 2.46 16.38
N ARG A 195 1.29 1.38 15.76
CA ARG A 195 1.37 0.03 16.33
C ARG A 195 2.80 -0.48 16.43
N GLY A 196 3.59 -0.35 15.37
CA GLY A 196 4.96 -0.85 15.31
C GLY A 196 5.88 -0.20 16.33
N GLN A 197 5.67 1.10 16.61
CA GLN A 197 6.45 1.86 17.59
C GLN A 197 5.95 1.72 19.04
N ASN A 198 4.81 1.05 19.23
CA ASN A 198 4.27 0.81 20.56
C ASN A 198 5.08 -0.30 21.26
N LYS A 199 5.55 0.00 22.48
CA LYS A 199 6.38 -0.89 23.32
C LYS A 199 5.58 -1.61 24.41
N SER A 200 4.25 -1.53 24.37
CA SER A 200 3.41 -2.22 25.35
C SER A 200 3.56 -3.74 25.22
N GLN A 201 3.34 -4.43 26.34
CA GLN A 201 3.40 -5.89 26.41
C GLN A 201 2.12 -6.55 25.85
N HIS A 202 1.35 -5.84 25.03
CA HIS A 202 0.10 -6.34 24.46
C HIS A 202 0.31 -6.81 23.03
N ASN A 203 -0.20 -8.01 22.74
CA ASN A 203 -0.05 -8.66 21.43
C ASN A 203 -1.12 -8.22 20.41
N HIS A 204 -1.64 -6.99 20.52
CA HIS A 204 -2.69 -6.53 19.61
C HIS A 204 -2.16 -6.41 18.17
N MET A 205 -2.82 -7.11 17.25
CA MET A 205 -2.45 -7.15 15.84
C MET A 205 -3.17 -6.05 15.05
N THR A 206 -2.43 -5.23 14.31
CA THR A 206 -3.02 -4.25 13.39
C THR A 206 -2.86 -4.74 11.96
N LYS A 207 -3.97 -4.89 11.23
CA LYS A 207 -3.95 -5.27 9.80
C LYS A 207 -3.19 -4.22 8.99
N THR A 208 -2.38 -4.66 8.04
CA THR A 208 -1.66 -3.79 7.11
C THR A 208 -2.51 -3.34 5.92
N PHE A 209 -3.73 -3.87 5.80
CA PHE A 209 -4.62 -3.71 4.66
C PHE A 209 -6.08 -3.47 5.08
N PHE A 210 -6.89 -3.05 4.11
CA PHE A 210 -8.34 -2.95 4.19
C PHE A 210 -8.98 -3.53 2.91
N ASN A 211 -10.29 -3.79 2.96
CA ASN A 211 -11.02 -4.32 1.80
C ASN A 211 -11.59 -3.17 0.97
N PHE A 212 -11.57 -3.36 -0.35
CA PHE A 212 -12.27 -2.51 -1.30
C PHE A 212 -12.97 -3.41 -2.32
N SER A 213 -14.26 -3.20 -2.51
CA SER A 213 -15.05 -3.97 -3.46
C SER A 213 -15.63 -3.01 -4.51
N TYR A 214 -15.70 -3.50 -5.74
CA TYR A 214 -16.45 -2.83 -6.80
C TYR A 214 -17.19 -3.89 -7.62
N LYS A 215 -18.53 -3.88 -7.55
CA LYS A 215 -19.37 -4.97 -8.09
C LYS A 215 -18.84 -6.33 -7.55
N LYS A 216 -18.66 -7.31 -8.44
CA LYS A 216 -18.09 -8.62 -8.11
C LYS A 216 -16.58 -8.64 -7.84
N TYR A 217 -15.86 -7.54 -8.07
CA TYR A 217 -14.41 -7.49 -7.93
C TYR A 217 -14.01 -7.13 -6.50
N ARG A 218 -13.15 -7.96 -5.92
CA ARG A 218 -12.71 -7.85 -4.51
C ARG A 218 -11.23 -7.54 -4.47
N PHE A 219 -10.90 -6.40 -3.89
CA PHE A 219 -9.54 -5.91 -3.72
C PHE A 219 -9.16 -5.85 -2.25
N HIS A 220 -7.88 -6.13 -1.97
CA HIS A 220 -7.26 -5.83 -0.69
C HIS A 220 -6.19 -4.78 -0.93
N PHE A 221 -6.36 -3.59 -0.34
CA PHE A 221 -5.39 -2.52 -0.42
C PHE A 221 -4.68 -2.35 0.90
N GLY A 222 -3.36 -2.26 0.87
CA GLY A 222 -2.58 -2.14 2.10
C GLY A 222 -1.24 -1.46 1.89
N ILE A 223 -0.54 -1.23 2.99
CA ILE A 223 0.84 -0.73 2.95
C ILE A 223 1.76 -1.92 2.99
N TYR A 224 2.73 -1.95 2.09
CA TYR A 224 3.68 -3.04 2.03
C TYR A 224 4.56 -3.05 3.28
N LYS A 225 4.58 -4.20 3.95
CA LYS A 225 5.49 -4.52 5.04
C LYS A 225 6.01 -5.92 4.80
N ALA A 226 7.28 -6.03 4.43
CA ALA A 226 7.92 -7.33 4.24
C ALA A 226 7.92 -8.15 5.54
N CYS A 227 7.90 -9.47 5.40
CA CYS A 227 8.09 -10.38 6.52
C CYS A 227 9.50 -10.19 7.12
N SER A 228 9.61 -10.21 8.45
CA SER A 228 10.89 -10.01 9.15
C SER A 228 11.74 -11.28 9.29
N HIS A 229 11.34 -12.39 8.67
CA HIS A 229 12.00 -13.69 8.83
C HIS A 229 12.88 -14.03 7.62
N PRO A 230 13.93 -14.84 7.80
CA PRO A 230 14.72 -15.34 6.68
C PRO A 230 13.85 -15.99 5.60
N ALA A 231 14.21 -15.84 4.32
CA ALA A 231 13.49 -16.48 3.23
C ALA A 231 13.41 -18.01 3.43
N HIS A 232 12.39 -18.62 2.84
CA HIS A 232 12.22 -20.07 2.86
C HIS A 232 13.45 -20.75 2.25
N THR A 233 14.04 -21.70 2.96
CA THR A 233 15.08 -22.59 2.43
C THR A 233 14.46 -23.48 1.36
N LEU A 234 14.47 -23.02 0.11
CA LEU A 234 14.32 -23.90 -1.05
C LEU A 234 15.68 -24.56 -1.29
N ARG A 235 15.84 -25.79 -0.79
CA ARG A 235 16.93 -26.74 -1.11
C ARG A 235 18.34 -26.15 -1.09
N GLY A 236 18.92 -26.04 0.11
CA GLY A 236 20.37 -26.21 0.29
C GLY A 236 21.31 -25.11 -0.23
N ILE A 237 20.81 -23.96 -0.71
CA ILE A 237 21.67 -22.83 -1.05
C ILE A 237 21.47 -21.73 0.00
N ASN A 238 22.47 -21.59 0.88
CA ASN A 238 22.60 -20.51 1.85
C ASN A 238 22.84 -19.18 1.14
N ILE A 239 21.77 -18.49 0.78
CA ILE A 239 21.80 -17.04 0.58
C ILE A 239 20.47 -16.58 1.15
N SER A 240 20.46 -15.98 2.34
CA SER A 240 19.20 -15.50 2.94
C SER A 240 18.98 -14.03 2.55
N PRO A 241 18.27 -13.70 1.46
CA PRO A 241 17.47 -12.49 1.47
C PRO A 241 16.37 -12.68 2.53
N LEU A 242 15.98 -11.60 3.19
CA LEU A 242 14.79 -11.60 4.04
C LEU A 242 13.55 -12.00 3.23
N CYS A 243 12.55 -12.58 3.88
CA CYS A 243 11.30 -12.96 3.23
C CYS A 243 10.57 -11.71 2.71
N THR A 244 10.37 -11.62 1.40
CA THR A 244 9.71 -10.48 0.72
C THR A 244 8.19 -10.61 0.67
N VAL A 245 7.61 -11.67 1.24
CA VAL A 245 6.16 -11.87 1.27
C VAL A 245 5.53 -10.79 2.16
N PRO A 246 4.47 -10.09 1.70
CA PRO A 246 3.81 -9.06 2.50
C PRO A 246 3.22 -9.66 3.77
N SER A 247 3.49 -9.04 4.91
CA SER A 247 2.87 -9.38 6.19
C SER A 247 1.41 -8.85 6.23
N PRO A 248 0.43 -9.67 6.66
CA PRO A 248 -0.96 -9.23 6.75
C PRO A 248 -1.23 -8.27 7.91
N PHE A 249 -0.30 -8.23 8.88
CA PHE A 249 -0.43 -7.48 10.12
C PHE A 249 0.92 -7.00 10.63
N ILE A 250 0.87 -6.09 11.59
CA ILE A 250 2.00 -5.64 12.41
C ILE A 250 1.58 -5.70 13.88
N ILE A 251 2.52 -6.09 14.74
CA ILE A 251 2.39 -6.09 16.20
C ILE A 251 3.36 -5.02 16.76
N THR A 252 3.37 -4.85 18.07
CA THR A 252 4.36 -4.06 18.81
C THR A 252 5.79 -4.44 18.44
N ASN A 253 6.71 -3.47 18.57
CA ASN A 253 8.12 -3.58 18.19
C ASN A 253 8.38 -4.00 16.73
N GLU A 254 7.56 -3.54 15.80
CA GLU A 254 7.71 -3.83 14.36
C GLU A 254 7.69 -5.35 14.01
N HIS A 255 7.21 -6.19 14.94
CA HIS A 255 7.07 -7.63 14.74
C HIS A 255 5.97 -7.91 13.70
N LYS A 256 6.30 -8.75 12.73
CA LYS A 256 5.45 -9.04 11.56
C LYS A 256 5.92 -10.33 10.91
N ALA A 257 4.98 -11.11 10.39
CA ALA A 257 5.25 -12.38 9.73
C ALA A 257 4.28 -12.61 8.58
N CYS A 258 4.76 -13.22 7.50
CA CYS A 258 3.85 -13.85 6.54
C CYS A 258 3.23 -15.11 7.14
N ILE A 259 2.23 -15.69 6.48
CA ILE A 259 1.59 -16.91 6.95
C ILE A 259 2.57 -18.07 7.17
N ASP A 260 3.53 -18.28 6.28
CA ASP A 260 4.48 -19.39 6.39
C ASP A 260 5.49 -19.18 7.53
N HIS A 261 5.63 -17.96 8.02
CA HIS A 261 6.49 -17.59 9.15
C HIS A 261 5.70 -17.24 10.41
N PHE A 262 4.39 -17.43 10.40
CA PHE A 262 3.54 -17.07 11.53
C PHE A 262 3.97 -17.78 12.83
N ASN A 263 4.33 -19.06 12.73
CA ASN A 263 4.80 -19.86 13.88
C ASN A 263 6.15 -19.40 14.44
N LYS A 264 6.92 -18.60 13.69
CA LYS A 264 8.20 -18.04 14.12
C LYS A 264 8.05 -16.66 14.77
N LEU A 265 6.82 -16.19 14.95
CA LEU A 265 6.54 -14.90 15.57
C LEU A 265 6.54 -15.08 17.09
N ALA A 266 7.49 -14.43 17.77
CA ALA A 266 7.53 -14.41 19.22
C ALA A 266 6.47 -13.43 19.73
N PHE A 267 5.54 -13.94 20.54
CA PHE A 267 4.59 -13.11 21.29
C PHE A 267 5.15 -12.82 22.68
N TYR A 268 4.73 -11.71 23.30
CA TYR A 268 5.25 -11.31 24.62
C TYR A 268 5.09 -12.41 25.69
N HIS A 269 4.03 -13.23 25.63
CA HIS A 269 3.85 -14.36 26.56
C HIS A 269 4.92 -15.45 26.40
N THR A 270 5.49 -15.62 25.20
CA THR A 270 6.53 -16.60 24.92
C THR A 270 7.89 -16.16 25.52
N ILE A 271 8.16 -14.84 25.54
CA ILE A 271 9.41 -14.27 26.08
C ILE A 271 9.46 -14.37 27.62
N CYS A 272 8.34 -14.11 28.31
CA CYS A 272 8.29 -14.24 29.78
C CYS A 272 8.49 -15.68 30.26
N GLN A 273 8.08 -16.69 29.48
CA GLN A 273 8.27 -18.10 29.85
C GLN A 273 9.73 -18.57 29.71
N GLU A 274 10.53 -17.95 28.84
CA GLU A 274 11.97 -18.25 28.74
C GLU A 274 12.78 -17.54 29.82
N ILE A 275 12.40 -16.32 30.21
CA ILE A 275 13.06 -15.57 31.30
C ILE A 275 12.75 -16.19 32.67
N LEU A 276 11.60 -16.87 32.85
CA LEU A 276 11.24 -17.58 34.09
C LEU A 276 11.81 -19.01 34.18
N LYS A 277 12.62 -19.45 33.21
CA LYS A 277 13.28 -20.77 33.20
C LYS A 277 14.78 -20.70 33.49
N ILE A 278 15.30 -19.54 33.87
CA ILE A 278 16.67 -19.30 34.35
C ILE A 278 16.58 -19.03 35.85
#